data_AF-A0A8B6FHH9-F1
#
_entry.id   AF-A0A8B6FHH9-F1
#
_cell.length_a   1.000
_cell.length_b   1.000
_cell.length_c   1.000
_cell.angle_alpha   90.00
_cell.angle_beta   90.00
_cell.angle_gamma   90.00
#
_symmetry.space_group_name_H-M   'P 1'
#
loop_
_entity.id
_entity.type
_entity.pdbx_description
1 polymer ?
#
loop_
_entity_poly.entity_id
_entity_poly.type
_entity_poly.pdbx_seq_one_letter_code
_entity_poly.pdbx_strand_id
1 'polypeptide(L)' 'MQDFLNTGSPEDLTEKYKDATTVLEYKQDGDIWTMQIYITGLPTESFRFHSGIEVETTGLFDDKIKVSK' A
#
# COMPACT_ATOMS: atom_id res chain seq x y z
N MET A 1 3.44 10.71 -17.36
CA MET A 1 3.63 9.89 -16.14
C MET A 1 2.38 10.15 -15.33
N GLN A 2 1.45 9.19 -15.28
CA GLN A 2 0.08 9.43 -14.79
C GLN A 2 0.08 9.80 -13.31
N ASP A 3 -0.73 10.79 -12.95
CA ASP A 3 -0.85 11.39 -11.63
C ASP A 3 -1.47 10.41 -10.63
N PHE A 4 -0.64 9.66 -9.91
CA PHE A 4 -1.06 8.86 -8.76
C PHE A 4 -1.51 9.72 -7.56
N LEU A 5 -1.37 11.05 -7.64
CA LEU A 5 -1.65 11.99 -6.54
C LEU A 5 -3.10 12.49 -6.50
N ASN A 6 -3.94 12.18 -7.49
CA ASN A 6 -5.31 12.69 -7.59
C ASN A 6 -6.39 11.70 -7.12
N THR A 7 -6.07 10.87 -6.12
CA THR A 7 -6.97 9.81 -5.59
C THR A 7 -7.91 10.28 -4.47
N GLY A 8 -8.06 11.59 -4.26
CA GLY A 8 -8.89 12.12 -3.17
C GLY A 8 -8.20 12.15 -1.81
N SER A 9 -6.87 11.99 -1.77
CA SER A 9 -6.11 12.26 -0.56
C SER A 9 -6.21 13.76 -0.21
N PRO A 10 -6.52 14.09 1.05
CA PRO A 10 -6.46 15.46 1.55
C PRO A 10 -5.13 16.16 1.16
N GLU A 11 -5.20 17.40 0.67
CA GLU A 11 -4.05 18.16 0.14
C GLU A 11 -2.89 18.26 1.17
N ASP A 12 -3.23 18.26 2.46
CA ASP A 12 -2.28 18.29 3.58
C ASP A 12 -1.41 17.02 3.68
N LEU A 13 -1.96 15.85 3.33
CA LEU A 13 -1.17 14.61 3.28
C LEU A 13 -0.20 14.61 2.09
N THR A 14 -0.65 15.12 0.94
CA THR A 14 0.17 15.22 -0.27
C THR A 14 1.39 16.11 -0.03
N GLU A 15 1.21 17.29 0.59
CA GLU A 15 2.35 18.15 0.89
C GLU A 15 3.25 17.60 1.99
N LYS A 16 2.70 16.96 3.02
CA LYS A 16 3.45 16.38 4.14
C LYS A 16 4.37 15.23 3.70
N TYR A 17 3.95 14.42 2.73
CA TYR A 17 4.68 13.22 2.30
C TYR A 17 5.20 13.30 0.85
N LYS A 18 5.26 14.50 0.26
CA LYS A 18 5.74 14.70 -1.13
C LYS A 18 7.15 14.17 -1.39
N ASP A 19 8.01 14.23 -0.38
CA ASP A 19 9.41 13.77 -0.43
C ASP A 19 9.58 12.39 0.23
N ALA A 20 8.49 11.71 0.59
CA ALA A 20 8.56 10.41 1.22
C ALA A 20 9.09 9.37 0.23
N THR A 21 10.06 8.59 0.67
CA THR A 21 10.51 7.41 -0.08
C THR A 21 9.70 6.20 0.36
N THR A 22 9.17 5.47 -0.62
CA THR A 22 8.47 4.20 -0.43
C THR A 22 9.35 3.04 -0.89
N VAL A 23 9.56 2.06 -0.01
CA VAL A 23 10.21 0.79 -0.33
C VAL A 23 9.18 -0.33 -0.19
N LEU A 24 9.10 -1.17 -1.22
CA LEU A 24 8.24 -2.35 -1.24
C LEU A 24 9.10 -3.60 -1.23
N GLU A 25 8.90 -4.46 -0.24
CA GLU A 25 9.53 -5.78 -0.19
C GLU A 25 8.49 -6.87 -0.41
N TYR A 26 8.77 -7.75 -1.37
CA TYR A 26 7.92 -8.89 -1.68
C TYR A 26 8.62 -10.19 -1.30
N LYS A 27 7.91 -11.05 -0.57
CA LYS A 27 8.32 -12.42 -0.29
C LYS A 27 7.22 -13.37 -0.73
N GLN A 28 7.60 -14.41 -1.46
CA GLN A 28 6.71 -15.50 -1.83
C GLN A 28 7.11 -16.77 -1.08
N ASP A 29 6.12 -17.44 -0.49
CA ASP A 29 6.25 -18.77 0.13
C ASP A 29 5.12 -19.67 -0.40
N GLY A 30 5.44 -20.47 -1.41
CA GLY A 30 4.45 -21.21 -2.20
C GLY A 30 3.45 -20.27 -2.88
N ASP A 31 2.17 -20.47 -2.59
CA ASP A 31 1.07 -19.65 -3.14
C ASP A 31 0.78 -18.38 -2.31
N ILE A 32 1.49 -18.20 -1.19
CA ILE A 32 1.30 -17.08 -0.30
C ILE A 32 2.32 -15.99 -0.59
N TRP A 33 1.81 -14.79 -0.83
CA TRP A 33 2.60 -13.57 -0.98
C TRP A 33 2.54 -12.75 0.29
N THR A 34 3.68 -12.18 0.66
CA THR A 34 3.81 -11.16 1.71
C THR A 34 4.39 -9.92 1.06
N MET A 35 3.71 -8.78 1.20
CA MET A 35 4.18 -7.47 0.77
C MET A 35 4.37 -6.59 2.00
N GLN A 36 5.58 -6.09 2.21
CA GLN A 36 5.89 -5.12 3.26
C GLN A 36 6.10 -3.74 2.63
N ILE A 37 5.46 -2.73 3.21
CA ILE A 37 5.53 -1.35 2.73
C ILE A 37 6.21 -0.50 3.79
N TYR A 38 7.31 0.14 3.40
CA TYR A 38 8.03 1.10 4.22
C TYR A 38 7.91 2.48 3.58
N ILE A 39 7.20 3.40 4.21
CA ILE A 39 7.11 4.79 3.75
C ILE A 39 7.80 5.68 4.79
N THR A 40 8.67 6.55 4.32
CA THR A 40 9.39 7.48 5.21
C THR A 40 8.41 8.32 6.01
N GLY A 41 8.49 8.24 7.34
CA GLY A 41 7.62 9.00 8.25
C GLY A 41 6.25 8.38 8.52
N LEU A 42 5.99 7.15 8.08
CA LEU A 42 4.77 6.38 8.40
C LEU A 42 5.13 5.02 9.03
N PRO A 43 4.19 4.40 9.77
CA PRO A 43 4.33 3.02 10.20
C PRO A 43 4.54 2.06 9.03
N THR A 44 5.26 0.97 9.28
CA THR A 44 5.39 -0.12 8.31
C THR A 44 4.09 -0.91 8.23
N GLU A 45 3.67 -1.22 7.01
CA GLU A 45 2.54 -2.12 6.76
C GLU A 45 2.99 -3.47 6.22
N SER A 46 2.17 -4.49 6.47
CA SER A 46 2.40 -5.84 5.95
C SER A 46 1.09 -6.47 5.50
N PHE A 47 1.04 -6.86 4.23
CA PHE A 47 -0.09 -7.56 3.63
C PHE A 47 0.29 -9.00 3.30
N ARG A 48 -0.57 -9.95 3.64
CA ARG A 48 -0.42 -11.35 3.28
C ARG A 48 -1.62 -11.80 2.46
N PHE A 49 -1.40 -12.29 1.24
CA PHE A 49 -2.46 -12.66 0.31
C PHE A 49 -2.12 -13.91 -0.51
N HIS A 50 -3.15 -14.61 -0.96
CA HIS A 50 -3.00 -15.69 -1.94
C HIS A 50 -3.31 -15.15 -3.33
N SER A 51 -2.54 -15.58 -4.33
CA SER A 51 -2.82 -15.18 -5.71
C SER A 51 -4.19 -15.71 -6.14
N GLY A 52 -5.06 -14.83 -6.66
CA GLY A 52 -6.39 -15.18 -7.16
C GLY A 52 -7.49 -15.29 -6.10
N ILE A 53 -7.19 -15.00 -4.82
CA ILE A 53 -8.20 -14.90 -3.75
C ILE A 53 -8.38 -13.43 -3.40
N GLU A 54 -9.61 -12.92 -3.51
CA GLU A 54 -9.95 -11.56 -3.07
C GLU A 54 -9.90 -11.50 -1.53
N VAL A 55 -9.19 -10.50 -1.00
CA VAL A 55 -9.09 -10.23 0.43
C VAL A 55 -9.52 -8.79 0.67
N GLU A 56 -10.44 -8.59 1.61
CA GLU A 56 -10.75 -7.24 2.11
C GLU A 56 -9.61 -6.80 3.05
N THR A 57 -9.02 -5.65 2.78
CA THR A 57 -7.98 -5.07 3.62
C THR A 57 -8.24 -3.59 3.87
N THR A 58 -7.71 -3.11 4.98
CA THR A 58 -7.75 -1.69 5.37
C THR A 58 -6.35 -1.12 5.12
N GLY A 59 -6.27 -0.04 4.34
CA GLY A 59 -5.02 0.65 4.05
C GLY A 59 -4.55 1.54 5.20
N LEU A 60 -3.36 2.15 5.02
CA LEU A 60 -2.69 3.06 5.98
C LEU A 60 -3.53 4.23 6.50
N PHE A 61 -4.61 4.57 5.82
CA PHE A 61 -5.47 5.71 6.14
C PHE A 61 -6.92 5.29 6.39
N ASP A 62 -7.13 4.05 6.86
CA ASP A 62 -8.45 3.44 7.11
C ASP A 62 -9.36 3.31 5.88
N ASP A 63 -8.80 3.51 4.68
CA ASP A 63 -9.50 3.27 3.43
C ASP A 63 -9.64 1.76 3.18
N LYS A 64 -10.86 1.32 2.86
CA LYS A 64 -11.12 -0.06 2.45
C LYS A 64 -10.63 -0.27 1.02
N ILE A 65 -9.71 -1.21 0.83
CA ILE A 65 -9.11 -1.51 -0.47
C ILE A 65 -9.48 -2.95 -0.85
N LYS A 66 -9.98 -3.13 -2.08
CA LYS A 66 -10.14 -4.45 -2.71
C LYS A 66 -8.86 -4.79 -3.46
N VAL A 67 -8.26 -5.93 -3.15
CA VAL A 67 -7.05 -6.41 -3.82
C VAL A 67 -7.41 -7.65 -4.65
N SER A 68 -7.38 -7.49 -5.98
CA SER A 68 -7.41 -8.59 -6.94
C SER A 68 -6.35 -8.35 -8.04
N LYS A 69 -5.81 -9.42 -8.62
CA LYS A 69 -4.96 -9.36 -9.82
C LYS A 69 -5.79 -9.68 -11.04
#